data_AF-A0A7C8HUW1-F1
#
_entry.id   AF-A0A7C8HUW1-F1
#
_cell.length_a   1.000
_cell.length_b   1.000
_cell.length_c   1.000
_cell.angle_alpha   90.00
_cell.angle_beta   90.00
_cell.angle_gamma   90.00
#
_symmetry.space_group_name_H-M   'P 1'
#
loop_
_entity.id
_entity.type
_entity.pdbx_description
1 polymer ?
#
loop_
_entity_poly.entity_id
_entity_poly.type
_entity_poly.pdbx_seq_one_letter_code
_entity_poly.pdbx_strand_id
1 'polypeptide(L)'
;MGLFDFFKKNSTPTQEITKTNLELADLRTGCFVDYDLDSWKVQAAHKYDWDGDFSFEWQLVSSSKTQYLQMEEDDVKEWSLFEDISYGSLDAKVRKKTC
;
A
#
# COMPACT_ATOMS: atom_id res chain seq x y z
N MET A 1 -25.30 23.28 7.25
CA MET A 1 -23.95 22.83 7.67
C MET A 1 -23.56 21.67 6.78
N GLY A 2 -22.47 21.81 6.03
CA GLY A 2 -22.23 21.06 4.79
C GLY A 2 -21.52 19.73 4.96
N LEU A 3 -21.63 18.87 3.93
CA LEU A 3 -20.99 17.56 3.77
C LEU A 3 -19.43 17.58 3.80
N PHE A 4 -18.81 18.74 4.02
CA PHE A 4 -17.36 18.93 4.04
C PHE A 4 -16.72 18.75 5.44
N ASP A 5 -17.50 18.57 6.51
CA ASP A 5 -16.95 18.35 7.86
C ASP A 5 -16.43 16.91 8.08
N PHE A 6 -16.72 15.96 7.18
CA PHE A 6 -16.17 14.60 7.26
C PHE A 6 -14.70 14.49 6.81
N PHE A 7 -14.14 15.54 6.20
CA PHE A 7 -12.72 15.63 5.86
C PHE A 7 -11.85 16.21 6.98
N LYS A 8 -12.42 16.40 8.18
CA LYS A 8 -11.73 17.02 9.31
C LYS A 8 -10.90 16.00 10.11
N LYS A 9 -9.69 15.76 9.57
CA LYS A 9 -8.40 15.67 10.25
C LYS A 9 -8.41 15.10 11.69
N ASN A 10 -8.24 13.78 11.81
CA ASN A 10 -7.41 13.20 12.86
C ASN A 10 -6.00 13.04 12.28
N SER A 11 -5.23 14.13 12.23
CA SER A 11 -3.80 14.00 11.97
C SER A 11 -3.17 13.40 13.21
N THR A 12 -3.07 12.08 13.24
CA THR A 12 -2.17 11.35 14.13
C THR A 12 -0.82 12.07 14.08
N PRO A 13 -0.21 12.44 15.22
CA PRO A 13 1.09 13.11 15.20
C PRO A 13 2.05 12.24 14.39
N THR A 14 2.53 12.79 13.27
CA THR A 14 3.56 12.17 12.45
C THR A 14 4.78 12.06 13.34
N GLN A 15 4.99 10.89 13.95
CA GLN A 15 6.19 10.61 14.69
C GLN A 15 7.35 10.71 13.70
N GLU A 16 8.25 11.67 13.96
CA GLU A 16 9.43 11.88 13.12
C GLU A 16 10.30 10.63 13.15
N ILE A 17 10.70 10.16 11.98
CA ILE A 17 11.58 9.00 11.88
C ILE A 17 12.99 9.46 12.24
N THR A 18 13.46 9.14 13.44
CA THR A 18 14.82 9.49 13.91
C THR A 18 15.88 8.46 13.49
N LYS A 19 15.47 7.43 12.73
CA LYS A 19 16.35 6.33 12.30
C LYS A 19 17.10 6.76 11.04
N THR A 20 18.44 6.64 11.07
CA THR A 20 19.30 6.98 9.92
C THR A 20 19.24 5.93 8.81
N ASN A 21 19.00 4.66 9.17
CA ASN A 21 18.85 3.55 8.23
C ASN A 21 17.37 3.20 8.10
N LEU A 22 16.73 3.67 7.03
CA LEU A 22 15.33 3.37 6.75
C LEU A 22 15.20 2.06 5.99
N GLU A 23 14.30 1.20 6.44
CA GLU A 23 13.87 0.00 5.72
C GLU A 23 12.45 0.20 5.19
N LEU A 24 12.03 -0.62 4.22
CA LEU A 24 10.66 -0.59 3.70
C LEU A 24 9.61 -0.81 4.81
N ALA A 25 9.94 -1.62 5.84
CA ALA A 25 9.06 -1.85 6.98
C ALA A 25 8.89 -0.63 7.89
N ASP A 26 9.75 0.39 7.77
CA ASP A 26 9.66 1.63 8.53
C ASP A 26 8.69 2.65 7.87
N LEU A 27 8.09 2.32 6.71
CA LEU A 27 7.16 3.19 6.00
C LEU A 27 5.90 3.49 6.81
N ARG A 28 5.55 4.78 6.88
CA ARG A 28 4.35 5.29 7.57
C ARG A 28 3.52 6.13 6.62
N THR A 29 2.23 6.28 6.91
CA THR A 29 1.35 7.18 6.17
C THR A 29 1.96 8.58 6.08
N GLY A 30 2.03 9.13 4.86
CA GLY A 30 2.65 10.42 4.56
C GLY A 30 4.11 10.35 4.13
N CYS A 31 4.82 9.23 4.35
CA CYS A 31 6.14 9.00 3.78
C CYS A 31 6.08 8.93 2.25
N PHE A 32 7.21 9.23 1.62
CA PHE A 32 7.43 9.04 0.20
C PHE A 32 8.52 8.00 -0.02
N VAL A 33 8.34 7.18 -1.05
CA VAL A 33 9.34 6.22 -1.52
C VAL A 33 9.50 6.40 -3.04
N ASP A 34 10.74 6.49 -3.50
CA ASP A 34 11.05 6.56 -4.92
C ASP A 34 11.33 5.16 -5.45
N TYR A 35 10.54 4.72 -6.44
CA TYR A 35 10.64 3.40 -7.04
C TYR A 35 10.15 3.44 -8.49
N ASP A 36 10.86 2.73 -9.36
CA ASP A 36 10.53 2.60 -10.80
C ASP A 36 10.30 3.95 -11.51
N LEU A 37 11.20 4.92 -11.25
CA LEU A 37 11.15 6.28 -11.80
C LEU A 37 9.90 7.10 -11.41
N ASP A 38 9.17 6.66 -10.39
CA ASP A 38 8.03 7.37 -9.81
C ASP A 38 8.24 7.62 -8.30
N SER A 39 7.61 8.68 -7.80
CA SER A 39 7.57 8.99 -6.36
C SER A 39 6.20 8.61 -5.79
N TRP A 40 6.20 7.70 -4.82
CA TRP A 40 5.00 7.09 -4.27
C TRP A 40 4.74 7.60 -2.85
N LYS A 41 3.57 8.16 -2.60
CA LYS A 41 3.14 8.54 -1.25
C LYS A 41 2.42 7.37 -0.59
N VAL A 42 2.84 7.02 0.63
CA VAL A 42 2.11 6.07 1.48
C VAL A 42 0.81 6.74 1.94
N GLN A 43 -0.33 6.31 1.42
CA GLN A 43 -1.64 6.81 1.85
C GLN A 43 -2.21 6.04 3.03
N ALA A 44 -2.00 4.74 3.08
CA ALA A 44 -2.47 3.88 4.14
C ALA A 44 -1.43 2.80 4.48
N ALA A 45 -1.47 2.33 5.72
CA ALA A 45 -0.68 1.21 6.20
C ALA A 45 -1.56 0.35 7.10
N HIS A 46 -1.59 -0.95 6.84
CA HIS A 46 -2.43 -1.93 7.52
C HIS A 46 -1.57 -3.07 8.07
N LYS A 47 -2.02 -3.61 9.19
CA LYS A 47 -1.45 -4.81 9.81
C LYS A 47 -2.60 -5.79 10.03
N TYR A 48 -2.42 -7.02 9.57
CA TYR A 48 -3.37 -8.11 9.72
C TYR A 48 -2.76 -9.20 10.63
N ASP A 49 -3.61 -9.85 11.41
CA ASP A 49 -3.25 -10.94 12.33
C ASP A 49 -4.07 -12.17 11.93
N TRP A 50 -3.35 -13.23 11.55
CA TRP A 50 -3.86 -14.51 11.10
C TRP A 50 -3.53 -15.57 12.14
N ASP A 51 -4.13 -15.44 13.33
CA ASP A 51 -3.93 -16.34 14.46
C ASP A 51 -2.46 -16.44 14.95
N GLY A 52 -1.77 -15.30 14.96
CA GLY A 52 -0.36 -15.19 15.37
C GLY A 52 0.60 -14.91 14.22
N ASP A 53 0.17 -15.15 12.98
CA ASP A 53 0.93 -14.82 11.77
C ASP A 53 0.56 -13.41 11.29
N PHE A 54 1.56 -12.56 11.06
CA PHE A 54 1.33 -11.16 10.72
C PHE A 54 1.61 -10.87 9.25
N SER A 55 0.69 -10.16 8.60
CA SER A 55 0.95 -9.53 7.31
C SER A 55 0.76 -8.02 7.39
N PHE A 56 1.53 -7.32 6.56
CA PHE A 56 1.54 -5.87 6.49
C PHE A 56 1.27 -5.43 5.06
N GLU A 57 0.52 -4.36 4.90
CA GLU A 57 0.20 -3.82 3.59
C GLU A 57 0.28 -2.29 3.61
N TRP A 58 0.90 -1.71 2.58
CA TRP A 58 0.97 -0.28 2.36
C TRP A 58 0.32 0.07 1.03
N GLN A 59 -0.62 1.02 1.07
CA GLN A 59 -1.18 1.61 -0.14
C GLN A 59 -0.28 2.76 -0.60
N LEU A 60 0.30 2.60 -1.78
CA LEU A 60 1.22 3.53 -2.43
C LEU A 60 0.49 4.25 -3.57
N VAL A 61 0.49 5.57 -3.55
CA VAL A 61 -0.17 6.38 -4.58
C VAL A 61 0.83 7.33 -5.22
N SER A 62 1.00 7.21 -6.53
CA SER A 62 1.72 8.18 -7.38
C SER A 62 0.71 9.12 -8.05
N SER A 63 1.17 9.95 -8.97
CA SER A 63 0.37 10.88 -9.77
C SER A 63 -0.76 10.20 -10.58
N SER A 64 -0.54 8.97 -11.05
CA SER A 64 -1.46 8.28 -11.98
C SER A 64 -1.79 6.83 -11.61
N LYS A 65 -1.09 6.25 -10.63
CA LYS A 65 -1.19 4.83 -10.29
C LYS A 65 -1.37 4.64 -8.79
N THR A 66 -2.02 3.54 -8.43
CA THR A 66 -2.07 3.02 -7.06
C THR A 66 -1.47 1.62 -7.08
N GLN A 67 -0.58 1.36 -6.13
CA GLN A 67 0.04 0.06 -5.90
C GLN A 67 -0.14 -0.33 -4.44
N TYR A 68 -0.05 -1.63 -4.17
CA TYR A 68 -0.13 -2.20 -2.84
C TYR A 68 1.14 -2.99 -2.58
N LEU A 69 1.92 -2.54 -1.61
CA LEU A 69 3.10 -3.25 -1.16
C LEU A 69 2.70 -4.13 0.02
N GLN A 70 2.93 -5.42 -0.08
CA GLN A 70 2.66 -6.39 0.98
C GLN A 70 3.97 -6.97 1.50
N MET A 71 3.99 -7.24 2.80
CA MET A 71 5.06 -7.98 3.46
C MET A 71 4.48 -9.02 4.39
N GLU A 72 5.05 -10.21 4.30
CA GLU A 72 4.75 -11.36 5.15
C GLU A 72 6.06 -11.89 5.74
N GLU A 73 5.99 -12.38 6.97
CA GLU A 73 7.13 -12.93 7.68
C GLU A 73 6.70 -14.27 8.29
N ASP A 74 6.98 -15.35 7.55
CA ASP A 74 6.82 -16.74 8.01
C ASP A 74 8.21 -17.28 8.39
N ASP A 75 8.91 -17.95 7.47
CA ASP A 75 10.33 -18.33 7.65
C ASP A 75 11.31 -17.23 7.21
N VAL A 76 10.93 -16.47 6.18
CA VAL A 76 11.71 -15.40 5.57
C VAL A 76 10.78 -14.23 5.29
N LYS A 77 11.33 -13.02 5.35
CA LYS A 77 10.60 -11.80 4.97
C LYS A 77 10.39 -11.75 3.46
N GLU A 78 9.15 -11.89 3.04
CA GLU A 78 8.75 -11.82 1.64
C GLU A 78 8.06 -10.50 1.33
N TRP A 79 8.35 -9.94 0.16
CA TRP A 79 7.78 -8.68 -0.31
C TRP A 79 7.10 -8.90 -1.65
N SER A 80 5.84 -8.47 -1.74
CA SER A 80 5.05 -8.55 -2.97
C SER A 80 4.50 -7.17 -3.31
N LEU A 81 4.47 -6.85 -4.60
CA LEU A 81 3.92 -5.59 -5.11
C LEU A 81 2.78 -5.89 -6.06
N PHE A 82 1.63 -5.27 -5.81
CA PHE A 82 0.41 -5.48 -6.58
C PHE A 82 -0.07 -4.16 -7.18
N GLU A 83 -0.74 -4.26 -8.32
CA GLU A 83 -1.47 -3.17 -8.93
C GLU A 83 -2.87 -3.64 -9.35
N ASP A 84 -3.83 -2.72 -9.28
CA ASP A 84 -5.16 -3.00 -9.79
C ASP A 84 -5.16 -2.96 -11.31
N ILE A 85 -5.60 -4.05 -11.94
CA ILE A 85 -5.84 -4.09 -13.39
C ILE A 85 -7.32 -4.10 -13.68
N SER A 86 -7.73 -3.36 -14.71
CA SER A 86 -9.12 -3.40 -15.16
C SER A 86 -9.45 -4.79 -15.74
N TYR A 87 -10.64 -5.32 -15.49
CA TYR A 87 -11.06 -6.57 -16.13
C TYR A 87 -11.00 -6.51 -17.67
N GLY A 88 -11.16 -5.30 -18.24
CA GLY A 88 -11.07 -5.06 -19.68
C GLY A 88 -9.67 -5.27 -20.26
N SER A 89 -8.59 -5.12 -19.48
CA SER A 89 -7.21 -5.32 -19.95
C SER A 89 -6.79 -6.79 -20.01
N LEU A 90 -7.58 -7.71 -19.45
CA LEU A 90 -7.32 -9.15 -19.50
C LEU A 90 -7.39 -9.68 -20.94
N ASP A 91 -6.64 -10.73 -21.27
CA ASP A 91 -6.72 -11.34 -22.61
C ASP A 91 -8.13 -11.90 -22.91
N ALA A 92 -8.51 -11.89 -24.20
CA ALA A 92 -9.82 -12.37 -24.65
C ALA A 92 -10.12 -13.82 -24.27
N LYS A 93 -9.09 -14.67 -24.16
CA LYS A 93 -9.24 -16.07 -23.74
C LYS A 93 -9.59 -16.18 -22.26
N VAL A 94 -9.05 -15.30 -21.42
CA VAL A 94 -9.34 -15.25 -19.97
C VAL A 94 -10.76 -14.72 -19.72
N ARG A 95 -11.22 -13.78 -20.54
CA ARG A 95 -12.56 -13.17 -20.38
C ARG A 95 -13.72 -14.09 -20.80
N LYS A 96 -13.48 -15.15 -21.57
CA LYS A 96 -14.55 -16.07 -21.99
C LYS A 96 -14.73 -17.17 -20.96
N LYS A 97 -15.92 -17.26 -20.36
CA LYS A 97 -16.34 -18.45 -19.62
C LYS A 97 -16.51 -19.59 -20.62
N THR A 98 -15.53 -20.49 -20.68
CA THR A 98 -15.72 -21.80 -21.29
C THR A 98 -16.48 -22.64 -20.27
N CYS A 99 -17.80 -22.72 -20.41
CA CYS A 99 -18.65 -23.69 -19.73
C CYS A 99 -19.09 -24.72 -20.75
#